data_AF-A0A349ECS9-F1
#
_entry.id   AF-A0A349ECS9-F1
#
_cell.length_a   1.000
_cell.length_b   1.000
_cell.length_c   1.000
_cell.angle_alpha   90.00
_cell.angle_beta   90.00
_cell.angle_gamma   90.00
#
_symmetry.space_group_name_H-M   'P 1'
#
loop_
_entity.id
_entity.type
_entity.pdbx_description
1 polymer ?
#
loop_
_entity_poly.entity_id
_entity_poly.type
_entity_poly.pdbx_seq_one_letter_code
_entity_poly.pdbx_strand_id
1 'polypeptide(L)'
;MRRCFTVRQRRILAWIAASRCAQCGNPLEPGFHADHRIPFAYGGPTLIQNGQALCGPCNRKKGTTMPTPKLRPWQQEAHHKALTWLVKDRQDHRFLINAAPGAGKTRGSCALAKTLLELGEIDRVIVIAPRAEVVNQWADDFRQVTGRYMSKVTAKDGDIHQLGLDVCATWAAVQGLQDAFQAVCRAARVLVICDEHHHAAVQAAWGEGADSAFAT
;
A
#
# COMPACT_ATOMS: atom_id res chain seq x y z
N MET A 1 13.53 -14.03 -14.43
CA MET A 1 13.12 -14.24 -13.01
C MET A 1 12.43 -15.59 -12.88
N ARG A 2 12.79 -16.44 -11.91
CA ARG A 2 12.22 -17.80 -11.77
C ARG A 2 10.80 -17.72 -11.21
N ARG A 3 9.82 -18.38 -11.83
CA ARG A 3 8.43 -18.44 -11.33
C ARG A 3 8.28 -19.33 -10.10
N CYS A 4 8.92 -20.49 -10.09
CA CYS A 4 8.71 -21.48 -9.03
C CYS A 4 9.69 -21.30 -7.86
N PHE A 5 9.18 -21.39 -6.64
CA PHE A 5 10.00 -21.46 -5.42
C PHE A 5 10.90 -22.71 -5.42
N THR A 6 12.13 -22.58 -4.93
CA THR A 6 13.06 -23.70 -4.76
C THR A 6 12.59 -24.67 -3.69
N VAL A 7 13.13 -25.91 -3.64
CA VAL A 7 12.80 -26.88 -2.59
C VAL A 7 13.05 -26.30 -1.19
N ARG A 8 14.18 -25.60 -1.00
CA ARG A 8 14.50 -24.90 0.25
C ARG A 8 13.47 -23.81 0.57
N GLN A 9 13.10 -22.98 -0.41
CA GLN A 9 12.11 -21.93 -0.20
C GLN A 9 10.73 -22.49 0.16
N ARG A 10 10.30 -23.59 -0.49
CA ARG A 10 9.06 -24.28 -0.16
C ARG A 10 9.06 -24.76 1.30
N ARG A 11 10.14 -25.39 1.77
CA ARG A 11 10.28 -25.79 3.18
C ARG A 11 10.18 -24.60 4.14
N ILE A 12 10.81 -23.47 3.82
CA ILE A 12 10.71 -22.23 4.60
C ILE A 12 9.25 -21.73 4.65
N LEU A 13 8.54 -21.70 3.51
CA LEU A 13 7.14 -21.28 3.48
C LEU A 13 6.23 -22.18 4.31
N ALA A 14 6.43 -23.50 4.28
CA ALA A 14 5.71 -24.43 5.14
C ALA A 14 5.99 -24.17 6.62
N TRP A 15 7.25 -23.88 6.98
CA TRP A 15 7.63 -23.56 8.36
C TRP A 15 7.02 -22.25 8.84
N ILE A 16 7.11 -21.17 8.06
CA ILE A 16 6.47 -19.87 8.37
C ILE A 16 4.97 -20.04 8.58
N ALA A 17 4.33 -20.89 7.79
CA ALA A 17 2.90 -21.16 7.89
C ALA A 17 2.54 -22.21 8.95
N ALA A 18 3.50 -22.68 9.76
CA ALA A 18 3.32 -23.74 10.75
C ALA A 18 2.63 -25.00 10.16
N SER A 19 2.99 -25.37 8.93
CA SER A 19 2.38 -26.45 8.14
C SER A 19 0.86 -26.33 8.01
N ARG A 20 0.32 -25.11 7.98
CA ARG A 20 -1.09 -24.81 7.78
C ARG A 20 -1.29 -23.94 6.53
N CYS A 21 -2.44 -24.08 5.90
CA CYS A 21 -2.80 -23.29 4.74
C CYS A 21 -2.97 -21.83 5.14
N ALA A 22 -2.26 -20.91 4.48
CA ALA A 22 -2.33 -19.48 4.76
C ALA A 22 -3.73 -18.87 4.55
N GLN A 23 -4.62 -19.56 3.80
CA GLN A 23 -5.96 -19.06 3.50
C GLN A 23 -7.06 -19.70 4.36
N CYS A 24 -7.04 -21.02 4.59
CA CYS A 24 -8.10 -21.71 5.35
C CYS A 24 -7.66 -22.24 6.72
N GLY A 25 -6.37 -22.23 7.05
CA GLY A 25 -5.85 -22.72 8.33
C GLY A 25 -5.76 -24.24 8.48
N ASN A 26 -6.28 -25.01 7.52
CA ASN A 26 -6.19 -26.48 7.55
C ASN A 26 -4.73 -26.96 7.46
N PRO A 27 -4.38 -28.09 8.09
CA PRO A 27 -3.07 -28.71 7.94
C PRO A 27 -2.71 -28.96 6.47
N LEU A 28 -1.45 -28.74 6.11
CA LEU A 28 -0.90 -28.96 4.78
C LEU A 28 -0.23 -30.33 4.70
N GLU A 29 -0.54 -31.08 3.65
CA GLU A 29 0.11 -32.34 3.32
C GLU A 29 1.44 -32.16 2.57
N PRO A 30 2.33 -33.17 2.58
CA PRO A 30 3.48 -33.23 1.68
C PRO A 30 3.02 -33.11 0.22
N GLY A 31 3.34 -32.00 -0.44
CA GLY A 31 2.82 -31.67 -1.78
C GLY A 31 1.96 -30.40 -1.85
N PHE A 32 1.84 -29.66 -0.74
CA PHE A 32 1.18 -28.35 -0.72
C PHE A 32 1.66 -27.41 -1.84
N HIS A 33 0.84 -26.43 -2.18
CA HIS A 33 1.13 -25.48 -3.23
C HIS A 33 1.86 -24.27 -2.63
N ALA A 34 3.10 -24.05 -3.05
CA ALA A 34 3.79 -22.79 -2.80
C ALA A 34 3.36 -21.79 -3.87
N ASP A 35 2.58 -20.81 -3.45
CA ASP A 35 2.01 -19.78 -4.31
C ASP A 35 2.53 -18.41 -3.90
N HIS A 36 2.30 -17.41 -4.74
CA HIS A 36 2.61 -16.03 -4.43
C HIS A 36 1.40 -15.31 -3.83
N ARG A 37 1.62 -14.42 -2.85
CA ARG A 37 0.61 -13.49 -2.35
C ARG A 37 0.17 -12.55 -3.47
N ILE A 38 1.15 -11.95 -4.15
CA ILE A 38 0.96 -11.30 -5.45
C ILE A 38 1.31 -12.31 -6.54
N PRO A 39 0.36 -12.72 -7.39
CA PRO A 39 0.62 -13.67 -8.45
C PRO A 39 1.82 -13.29 -9.31
N PHE A 40 2.62 -14.27 -9.70
CA PHE A 40 3.73 -14.06 -10.63
C PHE A 40 3.28 -13.42 -11.96
N ALA A 41 2.06 -13.74 -12.42
CA ALA A 41 1.46 -13.13 -13.61
C ALA A 41 1.33 -11.60 -13.50
N TYR A 42 1.24 -11.11 -12.26
CA TYR A 42 1.12 -9.69 -11.94
C TYR A 42 2.42 -9.06 -11.47
N GLY A 43 3.55 -9.69 -11.78
CA GLY A 43 4.86 -9.16 -11.42
C GLY A 43 5.32 -9.48 -10.02
N GLY A 44 4.56 -10.26 -9.25
CA GLY A 44 4.96 -10.66 -7.91
C GLY A 44 6.29 -11.42 -7.91
N PRO A 45 7.31 -10.95 -7.16
CA PRO A 45 8.62 -11.56 -7.17
C PRO A 45 8.59 -12.91 -6.45
N THR A 46 9.40 -13.87 -6.89
CA THR A 46 9.52 -15.19 -6.25
C THR A 46 10.49 -15.11 -5.06
N LEU A 47 10.05 -14.40 -4.02
CA LEU A 47 10.75 -14.20 -2.76
C LEU A 47 9.93 -14.79 -1.61
N ILE A 48 10.60 -15.18 -0.52
CA ILE A 48 9.92 -15.74 0.66
C ILE A 48 8.84 -14.80 1.20
N GLN A 49 9.08 -13.47 1.20
CA GLN A 49 8.11 -12.48 1.66
C GLN A 49 6.82 -12.48 0.84
N ASN A 50 6.92 -12.69 -0.48
CA ASN A 50 5.76 -12.79 -1.36
C ASN A 50 5.26 -14.24 -1.49
N GLY A 51 5.86 -15.21 -0.80
CA GLY A 51 5.44 -16.60 -0.85
C GLY A 51 4.40 -16.92 0.22
N GLN A 52 3.54 -17.88 -0.08
CA GLN A 52 2.59 -18.45 0.86
C GLN A 52 2.39 -19.95 0.60
N ALA A 53 2.10 -20.70 1.67
CA ALA A 53 1.79 -22.11 1.59
C ALA A 53 0.27 -22.31 1.57
N LEU A 54 -0.26 -22.87 0.48
CA LEU A 54 -1.69 -23.09 0.28
C LEU A 54 -1.99 -24.57 0.03
N CYS A 55 -3.18 -25.01 0.43
CA CYS A 55 -3.72 -26.29 -0.03
C CYS A 55 -4.17 -26.17 -1.50
N GLY A 56 -4.26 -27.31 -2.21
CA GLY A 56 -4.66 -27.35 -3.61
C GLY A 56 -5.99 -26.63 -3.91
N PRO A 57 -7.08 -26.84 -3.12
CA PRO A 57 -8.34 -26.12 -3.30
C PRO A 57 -8.21 -24.60 -3.16
N CYS A 58 -7.54 -24.11 -2.10
CA CYS A 58 -7.32 -22.67 -1.88
C CYS A 58 -6.50 -22.04 -2.99
N ASN A 59 -5.42 -22.69 -3.42
CA ASN A 59 -4.59 -22.19 -4.52
C ASN A 59 -5.37 -22.10 -5.85
N ARG A 60 -6.17 -23.12 -6.18
CA ARG A 60 -7.02 -23.10 -7.39
C ARG A 60 -8.10 -22.02 -7.31
N LYS A 61 -8.73 -21.84 -6.15
CA LYS A 61 -9.73 -20.79 -5.92
C LYS A 61 -9.13 -19.40 -5.98
N LYS A 62 -7.92 -19.21 -5.45
CA LYS A 62 -7.20 -17.94 -5.53
C LYS A 62 -6.81 -17.62 -6.96
N GLY A 63 -6.18 -18.56 -7.69
CA GLY A 63 -5.67 -18.30 -9.03
C GLY A 63 -4.77 -17.06 -9.06
N THR A 64 -5.07 -16.13 -9.97
CA THR A 64 -4.39 -14.82 -10.03
C THR A 64 -5.08 -13.74 -9.21
N THR A 65 -6.06 -14.07 -8.36
CA THR A 65 -6.71 -13.05 -7.52
C THR A 65 -5.77 -12.57 -6.42
N MET A 66 -5.79 -11.25 -6.19
CA MET A 66 -5.05 -10.57 -5.13
C MET A 66 -5.77 -10.71 -3.78
N PRO A 67 -5.07 -10.67 -2.63
CA PRO A 67 -5.69 -10.70 -1.30
C PRO A 67 -6.45 -9.40 -0.93
N THR A 68 -6.66 -8.50 -1.89
CA THR A 68 -7.31 -7.20 -1.70
C THR A 68 -8.83 -7.33 -1.46
N PRO A 69 -9.47 -6.31 -0.84
CA PRO A 69 -10.92 -6.20 -0.79
C PRO A 69 -11.56 -6.32 -2.18
N LYS A 70 -12.86 -6.62 -2.24
CA LYS A 70 -13.61 -6.71 -3.51
C LYS A 70 -13.60 -5.36 -4.24
N LEU A 71 -12.62 -5.16 -5.12
CA LEU A 71 -12.40 -3.96 -5.92
C LEU A 71 -13.20 -4.02 -7.23
N ARG A 72 -13.56 -2.86 -7.78
CA ARG A 72 -14.14 -2.74 -9.14
C ARG A 72 -13.09 -3.13 -10.19
N PRO A 73 -13.48 -3.57 -11.39
CA PRO A 73 -12.51 -4.01 -12.41
C PRO A 73 -11.39 -3.00 -12.70
N TRP A 74 -11.73 -1.72 -12.87
CA TRP A 74 -10.73 -0.67 -13.11
C TRP A 74 -9.78 -0.47 -11.91
N GLN A 75 -10.27 -0.63 -10.67
CA GLN A 75 -9.46 -0.50 -9.46
C GLN A 75 -8.47 -1.67 -9.35
N GLN A 76 -8.90 -2.88 -9.74
CA GLN A 76 -8.01 -4.05 -9.80
C GLN A 76 -6.92 -3.85 -10.86
N GLU A 77 -7.30 -3.33 -12.03
CA GLU A 77 -6.35 -3.02 -13.11
C GLU A 77 -5.35 -1.94 -12.70
N ALA A 78 -5.82 -0.84 -12.10
CA ALA A 78 -4.97 0.24 -11.60
C ALA A 78 -4.03 -0.26 -10.49
N HIS A 79 -4.54 -1.08 -9.57
CA HIS A 79 -3.74 -1.71 -8.51
C HIS A 79 -2.64 -2.59 -9.09
N HIS A 80 -2.97 -3.42 -10.08
CA HIS A 80 -1.99 -4.28 -10.75
C HIS A 80 -0.90 -3.47 -11.47
N LYS A 81 -1.30 -2.43 -12.22
CA LYS A 81 -0.36 -1.51 -12.89
C LYS A 81 0.57 -0.83 -11.88
N ALA A 82 0.00 -0.34 -10.77
CA ALA A 82 0.77 0.31 -9.71
C ALA A 82 1.81 -0.64 -9.08
N LEU A 83 1.45 -1.88 -8.79
CA LEU A 83 2.39 -2.86 -8.23
C LEU A 83 3.50 -3.23 -9.22
N THR A 84 3.16 -3.40 -10.49
CA THR A 84 4.15 -3.68 -11.54
C THR A 84 5.16 -2.52 -11.62
N TRP A 85 4.66 -1.29 -11.63
CA TRP A 85 5.50 -0.09 -11.69
C TRP A 85 6.38 0.09 -10.44
N LEU A 86 5.75 0.13 -9.26
CA LEU A 86 6.40 0.50 -7.99
C LEU A 86 7.28 -0.61 -7.40
N VAL A 87 6.97 -1.88 -7.66
CA VAL A 87 7.63 -3.01 -7.00
C VAL A 87 8.49 -3.82 -7.96
N LYS A 88 7.98 -4.10 -9.17
CA LYS A 88 8.66 -5.01 -10.11
C LYS A 88 9.64 -4.26 -11.01
N ASP A 89 9.17 -3.25 -11.72
CA ASP A 89 9.97 -2.54 -12.72
C ASP A 89 10.89 -1.53 -12.06
N ARG A 90 10.41 -0.86 -10.99
CA ARG A 90 11.17 0.11 -10.18
C ARG A 90 11.89 1.17 -11.03
N GLN A 91 11.26 1.59 -12.13
CA GLN A 91 11.80 2.63 -13.02
C GLN A 91 11.62 4.02 -12.44
N ASP A 92 10.49 4.25 -11.76
CA ASP A 92 10.18 5.46 -11.00
C ASP A 92 9.39 5.05 -9.75
N HIS A 93 9.40 5.92 -8.74
CA HIS A 93 8.63 5.77 -7.51
C HIS A 93 7.28 6.51 -7.57
N ARG A 94 7.01 7.20 -8.69
CA ARG A 94 5.78 7.99 -8.91
C ARG A 94 4.80 7.22 -9.78
N PHE A 95 3.54 7.12 -9.34
CA PHE A 95 2.45 6.51 -10.09
C PHE A 95 1.21 7.38 -10.05
N LEU A 96 0.61 7.66 -11.21
CA LEU A 96 -0.58 8.52 -11.32
C LEU A 96 -1.82 7.69 -11.64
N ILE A 97 -2.88 7.88 -10.83
CA ILE A 97 -4.21 7.36 -11.12
C ILE A 97 -5.10 8.53 -11.54
N ASN A 98 -5.48 8.57 -12.82
CA ASN A 98 -6.51 9.48 -13.30
C ASN A 98 -7.86 8.75 -13.41
N ALA A 99 -8.82 9.13 -12.58
CA ALA A 99 -10.17 8.59 -12.65
C ALA A 99 -11.20 9.66 -12.26
N ALA A 100 -12.42 9.51 -12.80
CA ALA A 100 -13.51 10.45 -12.57
C ALA A 100 -13.79 10.71 -11.07
N PRO A 101 -14.29 11.90 -10.70
CA PRO A 101 -14.81 12.15 -9.36
C PRO A 101 -15.82 11.08 -8.95
N GLY A 102 -15.77 10.61 -7.69
CA GLY A 102 -16.67 9.57 -7.20
C GLY A 102 -16.42 8.14 -7.75
N ALA A 103 -15.42 7.93 -8.62
CA ALA A 103 -15.12 6.59 -9.16
C ALA A 103 -14.65 5.57 -8.11
N GLY A 104 -14.24 6.05 -6.92
CA GLY A 104 -13.74 5.24 -5.80
C GLY A 104 -12.21 5.16 -5.73
N LYS A 105 -11.50 6.25 -6.08
CA LYS A 105 -10.02 6.32 -6.04
C LYS A 105 -9.43 6.04 -4.65
N THR A 106 -10.07 6.55 -3.60
CA THR A 106 -9.67 6.37 -2.19
C THR A 106 -9.56 4.90 -1.80
N ARG A 107 -10.62 4.13 -2.05
CA ARG A 107 -10.64 2.68 -1.76
C ARG A 107 -9.61 1.90 -2.57
N GLY A 108 -9.41 2.27 -3.84
CA GLY A 108 -8.36 1.66 -4.68
C GLY A 108 -6.96 1.92 -4.12
N SER A 109 -6.71 3.15 -3.67
CA SER A 109 -5.42 3.57 -3.09
C SER A 109 -5.17 2.93 -1.72
N CYS A 110 -6.20 2.84 -0.87
CA CYS A 110 -6.10 2.11 0.41
C CYS A 110 -5.79 0.61 0.19
N ALA A 111 -6.38 0.01 -0.85
CA ALA A 111 -6.08 -1.38 -1.20
C ALA A 111 -4.64 -1.55 -1.72
N LEU A 112 -4.11 -0.59 -2.46
CA LEU A 112 -2.70 -0.56 -2.86
C LEU A 112 -1.77 -0.44 -1.66
N ALA A 113 -2.04 0.52 -0.77
CA ALA A 113 -1.28 0.72 0.45
C ALA A 113 -1.26 -0.54 1.32
N LYS A 114 -2.42 -1.19 1.50
CA LYS A 114 -2.51 -2.48 2.20
C LYS A 114 -1.57 -3.52 1.62
N THR A 115 -1.60 -3.70 0.30
CA THR A 115 -0.76 -4.70 -0.36
C THR A 115 0.72 -4.38 -0.20
N LEU A 116 1.13 -3.12 -0.36
CA LEU A 116 2.53 -2.72 -0.18
C LEU A 116 3.01 -2.91 1.27
N LEU A 117 2.15 -2.67 2.27
CA LEU A 117 2.42 -2.96 3.68
C LEU A 117 2.56 -4.47 3.93
N GLU A 118 1.67 -5.30 3.39
CA GLU A 118 1.70 -6.76 3.57
C GLU A 118 2.89 -7.44 2.88
N LEU A 119 3.43 -6.81 1.83
CA LEU A 119 4.69 -7.21 1.21
C LEU A 119 5.91 -6.76 2.00
N GLY A 120 5.73 -5.80 2.90
CA GLY A 120 6.82 -5.07 3.52
C GLY A 120 7.65 -4.31 2.49
N GLU A 121 7.04 -3.73 1.45
CA GLU A 121 7.68 -2.76 0.54
C GLU A 121 7.71 -1.37 1.17
N ILE A 122 6.67 -1.06 1.95
CA ILE A 122 6.55 0.17 2.75
C ILE A 122 6.26 -0.16 4.20
N ASP A 123 6.61 0.76 5.08
CA ASP A 123 6.40 0.65 6.53
C ASP A 123 5.31 1.62 7.02
N ARG A 124 5.15 2.76 6.30
CA ARG A 124 4.25 3.86 6.66
C ARG A 124 3.50 4.42 5.44
N VAL A 125 2.34 5.01 5.69
CA VAL A 125 1.52 5.70 4.70
C VAL A 125 1.26 7.15 5.13
N ILE A 126 1.52 8.09 4.22
CA ILE A 126 1.16 9.49 4.35
C ILE A 126 0.16 9.84 3.26
N VAL A 127 -0.98 10.43 3.63
CA VAL A 127 -2.02 10.88 2.69
C VAL A 127 -2.15 12.39 2.78
N ILE A 128 -2.06 13.09 1.66
CA ILE A 128 -2.31 14.53 1.57
C ILE A 128 -3.62 14.75 0.82
N ALA A 129 -4.55 15.48 1.44
CA ALA A 129 -5.90 15.73 0.94
C ALA A 129 -6.26 17.22 0.93
N PRO A 130 -7.25 17.67 0.13
CA PRO A 130 -7.57 19.09 0.02
C PRO A 130 -8.29 19.70 1.22
N ARG A 131 -9.07 18.92 1.97
CA ARG A 131 -9.96 19.44 3.03
C ARG A 131 -10.04 18.49 4.23
N ALA A 132 -10.39 19.04 5.39
CA ALA A 132 -10.49 18.28 6.64
C ALA A 132 -11.55 17.16 6.57
N GLU A 133 -12.67 17.38 5.87
CA GLU A 133 -13.69 16.35 5.66
C GLU A 133 -13.14 15.17 4.86
N VAL A 134 -12.30 15.45 3.85
CA VAL A 134 -11.64 14.43 3.03
C VAL A 134 -10.61 13.67 3.86
N VAL A 135 -9.84 14.35 4.73
CA VAL A 135 -8.92 13.72 5.68
C VAL A 135 -9.64 12.73 6.61
N ASN A 136 -10.80 13.12 7.14
CA ASN A 136 -11.60 12.23 7.98
C ASN A 136 -12.04 10.98 7.20
N GLN A 137 -12.57 11.16 5.99
CA GLN A 137 -13.01 10.03 5.15
C GLN A 137 -11.84 9.08 4.81
N TRP A 138 -10.66 9.63 4.53
CA TRP A 138 -9.46 8.82 4.28
C TRP A 138 -9.06 8.00 5.50
N ALA A 139 -9.05 8.59 6.69
CA ALA A 139 -8.70 7.86 7.91
C ALA A 139 -9.66 6.68 8.18
N ASP A 140 -10.96 6.89 7.95
CA ASP A 140 -11.98 5.86 8.13
C ASP A 140 -11.85 4.74 7.07
N ASP A 141 -11.73 5.10 5.79
CA ASP A 141 -11.54 4.13 4.69
C ASP A 141 -10.24 3.33 4.88
N PHE A 142 -9.17 4.01 5.29
CA PHE A 142 -7.87 3.37 5.55
C PHE A 142 -7.98 2.35 6.68
N ARG A 143 -8.64 2.70 7.78
CA ARG A 143 -8.88 1.77 8.89
C ARG A 143 -9.74 0.59 8.47
N GLN A 144 -10.80 0.81 7.68
CA GLN A 144 -11.66 -0.27 7.20
C GLN A 144 -10.93 -1.25 6.28
N VAL A 145 -10.01 -0.76 5.43
CA VAL A 145 -9.31 -1.59 4.45
C VAL A 145 -8.08 -2.28 5.06
N THR A 146 -7.26 -1.52 5.79
CA THR A 146 -5.95 -1.98 6.28
C THR A 146 -6.00 -2.49 7.73
N GLY A 147 -6.99 -2.07 8.52
CA GLY A 147 -7.05 -2.30 9.96
C GLY A 147 -6.14 -1.37 10.78
N ARG A 148 -5.33 -0.51 10.14
CA ARG A 148 -4.39 0.39 10.81
C ARG A 148 -5.03 1.74 11.12
N TYR A 149 -4.59 2.35 12.21
CA TYR A 149 -5.01 3.69 12.59
C TYR A 149 -4.19 4.73 11.82
N MET A 150 -4.88 5.76 11.31
CA MET A 150 -4.27 6.89 10.60
C MET A 150 -4.55 8.17 11.38
N SER A 151 -3.48 8.85 11.79
CA SER A 151 -3.56 10.12 12.52
C SER A 151 -4.02 11.22 11.60
N LYS A 152 -4.86 12.11 12.12
CA LYS A 152 -5.47 13.18 11.33
C LYS A 152 -4.83 14.50 11.68
N VAL A 153 -4.53 15.27 10.65
CA VAL A 153 -3.74 16.48 10.78
C VAL A 153 -4.33 17.57 9.91
N THR A 154 -4.70 18.68 10.53
CA THR A 154 -5.26 19.85 9.87
C THR A 154 -4.51 21.11 10.30
N ALA A 155 -4.65 22.19 9.53
CA ALA A 155 -4.02 23.47 9.85
C ALA A 155 -4.45 24.06 11.22
N LYS A 156 -5.56 23.56 11.80
CA LYS A 156 -6.04 23.98 13.13
C LYS A 156 -5.35 23.25 14.28
N ASP A 157 -4.66 22.14 14.00
CA ASP A 157 -4.11 21.29 15.05
C ASP A 157 -2.80 21.84 15.64
N GLY A 158 -2.25 22.93 15.07
CA GLY A 158 -1.31 23.88 15.69
C GLY A 158 0.09 23.35 15.99
N ASP A 159 0.19 22.20 16.66
CA ASP A 159 1.43 21.54 17.04
C ASP A 159 1.14 20.05 17.32
N ILE A 160 1.61 19.16 16.45
CA ILE A 160 1.28 17.73 16.54
C ILE A 160 2.43 17.00 17.21
N HIS A 161 2.39 16.93 18.54
CA HIS A 161 3.41 16.26 19.35
C HIS A 161 3.39 14.73 19.25
N GLN A 162 2.36 14.13 18.64
CA GLN A 162 2.28 12.67 18.42
C GLN A 162 1.69 12.35 17.06
N LEU A 163 2.54 12.36 16.03
CA LEU A 163 2.20 11.72 14.76
C LEU A 163 2.19 10.21 14.99
N GLY A 164 1.03 9.58 14.78
CA GLY A 164 0.95 8.12 14.74
C GLY A 164 1.71 7.55 13.55
N LEU A 165 1.67 6.23 13.44
CA LEU A 165 2.50 5.50 12.49
C LEU A 165 2.13 5.82 11.02
N ASP A 166 0.84 5.98 10.72
CA ASP A 166 0.32 6.48 9.45
C ASP A 166 -0.38 7.83 9.67
N VAL A 167 -0.33 8.73 8.67
CA VAL A 167 -0.79 10.13 8.79
C VAL A 167 -1.64 10.53 7.58
N CYS A 168 -2.71 11.28 7.81
CA CYS A 168 -3.46 12.00 6.80
C CYS A 168 -3.52 13.48 7.14
N ALA A 169 -3.02 14.32 6.23
CA ALA A 169 -2.90 15.76 6.41
C ALA A 169 -3.59 16.54 5.31
N THR A 170 -4.01 17.77 5.59
CA THR A 170 -4.43 18.70 4.55
C THR A 170 -3.22 19.32 3.83
N TRP A 171 -3.37 19.70 2.56
CA TRP A 171 -2.31 20.45 1.85
C TRP A 171 -1.85 21.70 2.61
N ALA A 172 -2.78 22.42 3.26
CA ALA A 172 -2.45 23.59 4.07
C ALA A 172 -1.61 23.27 5.32
N ALA A 173 -1.69 22.05 5.85
CA ALA A 173 -0.90 21.63 7.00
C ALA A 173 0.53 21.18 6.62
N VAL A 174 0.80 20.89 5.34
CA VAL A 174 2.09 20.34 4.90
C VAL A 174 3.25 21.28 5.20
N GLN A 175 3.09 22.58 4.98
CA GLN A 175 4.15 23.57 5.22
C GLN A 175 4.60 23.60 6.69
N GLY A 176 3.65 23.51 7.64
CA GLY A 176 3.96 23.49 9.07
C GLY A 176 4.54 22.17 9.57
N LEU A 177 4.55 21.12 8.74
CA LEU A 177 4.96 19.76 9.12
C LEU A 177 6.13 19.25 8.28
N GLN A 178 6.76 20.14 7.52
CA GLN A 178 7.81 19.79 6.57
C GLN A 178 8.94 18.99 7.23
N ASP A 179 9.50 19.50 8.34
CA ASP A 179 10.59 18.84 9.06
C ASP A 179 10.18 17.47 9.61
N ALA A 180 8.93 17.34 10.08
CA ALA A 180 8.40 16.08 10.59
C ALA A 180 8.23 15.04 9.48
N PHE A 181 7.71 15.44 8.30
CA PHE A 181 7.60 14.54 7.15
C PHE A 181 8.96 14.12 6.62
N GLN A 182 9.93 15.04 6.52
CA GLN A 182 11.31 14.70 6.13
C GLN A 182 11.94 13.70 7.10
N ALA A 183 11.77 13.90 8.41
CA ALA A 183 12.29 12.96 9.41
C ALA A 183 11.66 11.56 9.26
N VAL A 184 10.35 11.48 9.00
CA VAL A 184 9.65 10.21 8.78
C VAL A 184 10.12 9.53 7.48
N CYS A 185 10.26 10.28 6.39
CA CYS A 185 10.72 9.78 5.10
C CYS A 185 12.17 9.28 5.14
N ARG A 186 13.03 9.86 5.99
CA ARG A 186 14.40 9.38 6.21
C ARG A 186 14.47 8.12 7.09
N ALA A 187 13.54 7.97 8.03
CA ALA A 187 13.56 6.88 9.00
C ALA A 187 12.85 5.60 8.51
N ALA A 188 11.96 5.69 7.52
CA ALA A 188 11.11 4.59 7.10
C ALA A 188 10.82 4.62 5.60
N ARG A 189 10.38 3.49 5.02
CA ARG A 189 9.90 3.46 3.64
C ARG A 189 8.45 3.91 3.62
N VAL A 190 8.18 5.05 3.00
CA VAL A 190 6.88 5.72 3.06
C VAL A 190 6.20 5.69 1.69
N LEU A 191 4.92 5.33 1.68
CA LEU A 191 4.05 5.64 0.54
C LEU A 191 3.37 6.99 0.79
N VAL A 192 3.62 7.95 -0.09
CA VAL A 192 2.90 9.24 -0.10
C VAL A 192 1.78 9.16 -1.13
N ILE A 193 0.55 9.46 -0.70
CA ILE A 193 -0.64 9.50 -1.54
C ILE A 193 -1.14 10.94 -1.62
N CYS A 194 -1.05 11.54 -2.80
CA CYS A 194 -1.53 12.91 -3.05
C CYS A 194 -2.93 12.86 -3.67
N ASP A 195 -3.96 13.06 -2.86
CA ASP A 195 -5.33 13.16 -3.35
C ASP A 195 -5.61 14.56 -3.89
N GLU A 196 -6.30 14.59 -5.04
CA GLU A 196 -6.57 15.80 -5.82
C GLU A 196 -5.33 16.71 -5.99
N HIS A 197 -4.21 16.13 -6.45
CA HIS A 197 -2.91 16.81 -6.63
C HIS A 197 -2.95 18.10 -7.47
N HIS A 198 -4.01 18.34 -8.25
CA HIS A 198 -4.17 19.62 -8.94
C HIS A 198 -4.35 20.80 -7.97
N HIS A 199 -4.82 20.56 -6.74
CA HIS A 199 -4.78 21.56 -5.67
C HIS A 199 -3.34 21.95 -5.29
N ALA A 200 -2.40 21.00 -5.39
CA ALA A 200 -0.98 21.29 -5.20
C ALA A 200 -0.47 22.24 -6.27
N ALA A 201 -0.92 22.13 -7.53
CA ALA A 201 -0.54 23.08 -8.59
C ALA A 201 -1.14 24.48 -8.38
N VAL A 202 -2.36 24.58 -7.84
CA VAL A 202 -2.98 25.87 -7.49
C VAL A 202 -2.29 26.50 -6.27
N GLN A 203 -1.84 25.70 -5.30
CA GLN A 203 -1.11 26.16 -4.12
C GLN A 203 0.40 26.33 -4.36
N ALA A 204 0.99 25.67 -5.35
CA ALA A 204 2.40 25.81 -5.74
C ALA A 204 2.69 27.18 -6.35
N ALA A 205 1.67 27.98 -6.67
CA ALA A 205 1.84 29.41 -6.88
C ALA A 205 2.37 30.14 -5.61
N TRP A 206 2.34 29.51 -4.43
CA TRP A 206 2.87 30.02 -3.15
C TRP A 206 3.59 28.92 -2.31
N GLY A 207 4.63 28.31 -2.88
CA GLY A 207 5.74 27.75 -2.08
C GLY A 207 6.24 26.37 -2.52
N GLU A 208 7.57 26.22 -2.60
CA GLU A 208 8.36 25.00 -2.88
C GLU A 208 8.19 23.87 -1.84
N GLY A 209 7.13 23.88 -1.02
CA GLY A 209 7.05 23.10 0.20
C GLY A 209 6.75 21.61 -0.01
N ALA A 210 5.92 21.23 -0.98
CA ALA A 210 5.50 19.83 -1.13
C ALA A 210 6.62 18.94 -1.72
N ASP A 211 7.31 19.42 -2.75
CA ASP A 211 8.43 18.68 -3.36
C ASP A 211 9.61 18.56 -2.39
N SER A 212 9.85 19.57 -1.56
CA SER A 212 10.90 19.55 -0.53
C SER A 212 10.50 18.78 0.74
N ALA A 213 9.22 18.71 1.11
CA ALA A 213 8.77 18.02 2.33
C ALA A 213 8.94 16.50 2.30
N PHE A 214 8.91 15.91 1.11
CA PHE A 214 9.11 14.47 0.92
C PHE A 214 10.45 14.13 0.25
N ALA A 215 11.29 15.13 0.01
CA ALA A 215 12.64 14.92 -0.47
C ALA A 215 13.48 14.22 0.61
N THR A 216 13.99 13.04 0.27
CA THR A 216 14.93 12.27 1.10
C THR A 216 16.35 12.73 0.91
#